data_AF-A0A956KJR4-F1
#
_entry.id   AF-A0A956KJR4-F1
#
_cell.length_a   1.000
_cell.length_b   1.000
_cell.length_c   1.000
_cell.angle_alpha   90.00
_cell.angle_beta   90.00
_cell.angle_gamma   90.00
#
_symmetry.space_group_name_H-M   'P 1'
#
loop_
_entity.id
_entity.type
_entity.pdbx_description
1 polymer ?
#
loop_
_entity_poly.entity_id
_entity_poly.type
_entity_poly.pdbx_seq_one_letter_code
_entity_poly.pdbx_strand_id
1 'polypeptide(L)'
;MGTTSSGDDVDTTSTSTDTSTSSTTDTGGCAPGLTDCGGSCVDLMADTANCGMCGHECGAGCSAGVCDPALIDCVELQDPQQDCNVICGDVGMMCVTNGCDKGGTWTAYGFEQACLDDVAGAATSQPCTVVPGPGYSYIRCCCQ
;
A
#
# COMPACT_ATOMS: atom_id res chain seq x y z
N MET A 1 -50.96 -27.73 -42.91
CA MET A 1 -50.01 -28.67 -43.53
C MET A 1 -48.75 -27.84 -43.79
N GLY A 2 -47.64 -27.93 -43.04
CA GLY A 2 -47.09 -29.03 -42.24
C GLY A 2 -46.10 -29.84 -43.09
N THR A 3 -44.86 -30.15 -42.68
CA THR A 3 -44.09 -29.91 -41.42
C THR A 3 -42.76 -29.17 -41.74
N THR A 4 -41.63 -29.11 -40.99
CA THR A 4 -41.10 -29.82 -39.80
C THR A 4 -40.14 -28.89 -39.00
N SER A 5 -39.18 -29.42 -38.22
CA SER A 5 -38.15 -28.70 -37.44
C SER A 5 -36.90 -29.59 -37.25
N SER A 6 -35.87 -29.06 -36.58
CA SER A 6 -34.67 -29.76 -36.02
C SER A 6 -33.47 -30.04 -36.95
N GLY A 7 -32.32 -30.36 -36.34
CA GLY A 7 -30.94 -30.05 -36.79
C GLY A 7 -30.44 -28.79 -36.04
N ASP A 8 -29.85 -28.83 -34.85
CA ASP A 8 -28.81 -29.73 -34.28
C ASP A 8 -27.47 -29.57 -35.05
N ASP A 9 -26.29 -29.48 -34.43
CA ASP A 9 -25.84 -30.08 -33.16
C ASP A 9 -25.42 -29.11 -32.03
N VAL A 10 -25.66 -29.52 -30.78
CA VAL A 10 -24.88 -29.09 -29.61
C VAL A 10 -24.42 -30.33 -28.85
N ASP A 11 -23.20 -30.79 -29.14
CA ASP A 11 -22.29 -31.27 -28.08
C ASP A 11 -20.83 -31.18 -28.53
N THR A 12 -19.96 -30.80 -27.60
CA THR A 12 -18.57 -31.24 -27.58
C THR A 12 -18.20 -31.38 -26.11
N THR A 13 -18.48 -32.57 -25.58
CA THR A 13 -18.31 -32.95 -24.18
C THR A 13 -16.83 -32.91 -23.79
N SER A 14 -16.35 -31.72 -23.44
CA SER A 14 -15.08 -31.52 -22.72
C SER A 14 -15.19 -32.20 -21.36
N THR A 15 -14.88 -33.50 -21.36
CA THR A 15 -15.04 -34.40 -20.21
C THR A 15 -13.85 -34.22 -19.26
N SER A 16 -13.75 -33.03 -18.67
CA SER A 16 -12.84 -32.75 -17.56
C SER A 16 -13.28 -33.59 -16.37
N THR A 17 -12.67 -34.76 -16.21
CA THR A 17 -12.96 -35.70 -15.10
C THR A 17 -12.20 -35.28 -13.83
N ASP A 18 -12.17 -33.98 -13.56
CA ASP A 18 -11.52 -33.37 -12.41
C ASP A 18 -12.51 -33.32 -11.24
N THR A 19 -12.80 -34.52 -10.73
CA THR A 19 -13.44 -34.82 -9.43
C THR A 19 -14.31 -33.70 -8.87
N SER A 20 -15.50 -33.52 -9.45
CA SER A 20 -16.54 -32.61 -8.94
C SER A 20 -17.12 -33.10 -7.62
N THR A 21 -16.30 -33.06 -6.56
CA THR A 21 -16.77 -33.12 -5.18
C THR A 21 -17.65 -31.90 -4.97
N SER A 22 -18.95 -32.10 -4.86
CA SER A 22 -19.91 -31.01 -4.59
C SER A 22 -19.81 -30.52 -3.13
N SER A 23 -18.66 -29.95 -2.77
CA SER A 23 -18.55 -29.02 -1.65
C SER A 23 -19.29 -27.74 -2.01
N THR A 24 -20.28 -27.35 -1.20
CA THR A 24 -21.11 -26.17 -1.43
C THR A 24 -20.35 -24.88 -1.08
N THR A 25 -19.31 -24.54 -1.85
CA THR A 25 -18.41 -23.42 -1.53
C THR A 25 -17.67 -22.81 -2.74
N ASP A 26 -18.17 -22.95 -3.97
CA ASP A 26 -17.65 -22.21 -5.14
C ASP A 26 -18.02 -20.72 -5.09
N THR A 27 -17.37 -20.01 -4.17
CA THR A 27 -17.09 -18.58 -4.30
C THR A 27 -15.66 -18.49 -4.83
N GLY A 28 -15.51 -18.17 -6.13
CA GLY A 28 -14.20 -17.94 -6.77
C GLY A 28 -13.58 -16.62 -6.33
N GLY A 29 -13.37 -16.47 -5.04
CA GLY A 29 -12.94 -15.25 -4.36
C GLY A 29 -12.68 -15.53 -2.88
N CYS A 30 -11.84 -14.70 -2.28
CA CYS A 30 -11.34 -14.96 -0.93
C CYS A 30 -12.41 -14.83 0.16
N ALA A 31 -12.13 -15.41 1.34
CA ALA A 31 -13.00 -15.30 2.49
C ALA A 31 -13.20 -13.82 2.91
N PRO A 32 -14.36 -13.43 3.47
CA PRO A 32 -14.64 -12.03 3.80
C PRO A 32 -13.55 -11.37 4.65
N GLY A 33 -12.99 -10.27 4.15
CA GLY A 33 -11.84 -9.56 4.73
C GLY A 33 -10.51 -9.79 3.99
N LEU A 34 -10.37 -10.92 3.30
CA LEU A 34 -9.20 -11.24 2.47
C LEU A 34 -9.39 -10.74 1.02
N THR A 35 -8.30 -10.39 0.36
CA THR A 35 -8.24 -10.03 -1.07
C THR A 35 -7.40 -11.03 -1.85
N ASP A 36 -7.77 -11.31 -3.11
CA ASP A 36 -6.96 -12.15 -4.00
C ASP A 36 -5.82 -11.34 -4.63
N CYS A 37 -4.59 -11.68 -4.26
CA CYS A 37 -3.36 -11.11 -4.78
C CYS A 37 -2.63 -12.07 -5.73
N GLY A 38 -3.35 -12.58 -6.73
CA GLY A 38 -2.78 -13.36 -7.84
C GLY A 38 -2.81 -14.87 -7.62
N GLY A 39 -3.90 -15.39 -7.04
CA GLY A 39 -4.03 -16.79 -6.60
C GLY A 39 -3.63 -16.98 -5.14
N SER A 40 -3.70 -15.94 -4.31
CA SER A 40 -3.35 -15.99 -2.88
C SER A 40 -4.20 -15.00 -2.10
N CYS A 41 -4.95 -15.52 -1.13
CA CYS A 41 -5.88 -14.74 -0.30
C CYS A 41 -5.15 -14.15 0.91
N VAL A 42 -4.98 -12.84 0.93
CA VAL A 42 -4.21 -12.10 1.94
C VAL A 42 -5.07 -11.07 2.66
N ASP A 43 -4.75 -10.78 3.92
CA ASP A 43 -5.43 -9.74 4.70
C ASP A 43 -4.70 -8.40 4.48
N LEU A 44 -5.23 -7.56 3.59
CA LEU A 44 -4.65 -6.25 3.30
C LEU A 44 -4.60 -5.32 4.53
N MET A 45 -5.32 -5.65 5.63
CA MET A 45 -5.35 -4.82 6.84
C MET A 45 -4.21 -5.12 7.82
N ALA A 46 -3.51 -6.25 7.66
CA ALA A 46 -2.52 -6.75 8.60
C ALA A 46 -1.30 -7.47 7.98
N ASP A 47 -1.35 -7.87 6.70
CA ASP A 47 -0.23 -8.49 5.99
C ASP A 47 0.81 -7.44 5.60
N THR A 48 1.99 -7.49 6.24
CA THR A 48 3.12 -6.59 5.96
C THR A 48 3.66 -6.67 4.54
N ALA A 49 3.40 -7.74 3.78
CA ALA A 49 3.80 -7.86 2.38
C ALA A 49 2.75 -7.33 1.38
N ASN A 50 1.54 -7.03 1.85
CA ASN A 50 0.37 -6.67 1.02
C ASN A 50 -0.48 -5.57 1.67
N CYS A 51 0.14 -4.62 2.38
CA CYS A 51 -0.60 -3.69 3.22
C CYS A 51 -1.37 -2.65 2.39
N GLY A 52 -2.68 -2.58 2.56
CA GLY A 52 -3.59 -1.73 1.78
C GLY A 52 -3.79 -2.18 0.32
N MET A 53 -2.77 -2.78 -0.32
CA MET A 53 -2.84 -3.37 -1.66
C MET A 53 -1.81 -4.49 -1.88
N CYS A 54 -2.11 -5.38 -2.83
CA CYS A 54 -1.24 -6.49 -3.23
C CYS A 54 0.19 -6.03 -3.58
N GLY A 55 1.20 -6.68 -2.98
CA GLY A 55 2.62 -6.39 -3.19
C GLY A 55 3.13 -5.09 -2.57
N HIS A 56 2.33 -4.40 -1.76
CA HIS A 56 2.79 -3.25 -0.98
C HIS A 56 3.46 -3.72 0.31
N GLU A 57 4.75 -4.05 0.20
CA GLU A 57 5.59 -4.44 1.33
C GLU A 57 5.99 -3.23 2.19
N CYS A 58 5.56 -3.25 3.46
CA CYS A 58 5.93 -2.31 4.51
C CYS A 58 7.30 -2.65 5.12
N GLY A 59 7.98 -1.64 5.66
CA GLY A 59 9.30 -1.80 6.27
C GLY A 59 9.29 -2.34 7.72
N ALA A 60 8.14 -2.26 8.40
CA ALA A 60 8.03 -2.55 9.84
C ALA A 60 6.73 -3.29 10.22
N GLY A 61 5.58 -2.64 10.06
CA GLY A 61 4.26 -3.19 10.41
C GLY A 61 3.17 -2.76 9.43
N CYS A 62 2.02 -3.43 9.50
CA CYS A 62 0.79 -3.07 8.78
C CYS A 62 -0.35 -2.95 9.81
N SER A 63 -0.95 -1.77 9.88
CA SER A 63 -1.96 -1.37 10.85
C SER A 63 -3.18 -0.81 10.13
N ALA A 64 -4.26 -1.60 10.06
CA ALA A 64 -5.52 -1.24 9.38
C ALA A 64 -5.36 -0.85 7.90
N GLY A 65 -4.42 -1.51 7.20
CA GLY A 65 -4.17 -1.31 5.78
C GLY A 65 -3.33 -0.09 5.43
N VAL A 66 -2.70 0.51 6.44
CA VAL A 66 -1.62 1.51 6.30
C VAL A 66 -0.39 0.93 6.98
N CYS A 67 0.79 1.14 6.39
CA CYS A 67 2.03 0.74 7.04
C CYS A 67 2.29 1.57 8.31
N ASP A 68 3.02 1.00 9.27
CA ASP A 68 3.23 1.61 10.59
C ASP A 68 4.66 1.30 11.09
N PRO A 69 5.49 2.32 11.41
CA PRO A 69 5.25 3.76 11.23
C PRO A 69 5.22 4.17 9.75
N ALA A 70 4.58 5.30 9.44
CA ALA A 70 4.42 5.83 8.07
C ALA A 70 5.11 7.19 7.87
N LEU A 71 5.44 7.50 6.60
CA LEU A 71 5.74 8.87 6.17
C LEU A 71 4.44 9.66 6.05
N ILE A 72 4.25 10.67 6.91
CA ILE A 72 3.06 11.55 6.87
C ILE A 72 2.95 12.34 5.56
N ASP A 73 1.84 13.08 5.41
CA ASP A 73 1.61 14.00 4.29
C ASP A 73 2.71 15.05 4.11
N CYS A 74 2.73 15.68 2.94
CA CYS A 74 3.69 16.70 2.56
C CYS A 74 3.55 17.99 3.37
N VAL A 75 4.59 18.32 4.13
CA VAL A 75 4.69 19.56 4.90
C VAL A 75 5.65 20.53 4.19
N GLU A 76 5.21 21.78 4.00
CA GLU A 76 6.04 22.87 3.49
C GLU A 76 7.03 23.35 4.58
N LEU A 77 8.31 23.46 4.24
CA LEU A 77 9.39 23.88 5.15
C LEU A 77 9.40 25.41 5.32
N GLN A 78 8.47 25.92 6.13
CA GLN A 78 8.40 27.34 6.50
C GLN A 78 9.56 27.75 7.43
N ASP A 79 9.92 29.04 7.47
CA ASP A 79 11.05 29.59 8.25
C ASP A 79 10.61 29.93 9.69
N PRO A 80 11.27 29.42 10.76
CA PRO A 80 12.45 28.53 10.74
C PRO A 80 12.07 27.09 10.38
N GLN A 81 12.89 26.48 9.52
CA GLN A 81 12.65 25.14 8.98
C GLN A 81 12.47 24.11 10.11
N GLN A 82 11.27 23.55 10.18
CA GLN A 82 10.87 22.62 11.24
C GLN A 82 11.58 21.27 11.11
N ASP A 83 12.00 20.72 12.25
CA ASP A 83 12.49 19.34 12.34
C ASP A 83 11.36 18.35 12.63
N CYS A 84 11.59 17.07 12.39
CA CYS A 84 10.51 16.08 12.44
C CYS A 84 9.94 15.84 13.85
N ASN A 85 10.63 16.21 14.93
CA ASN A 85 10.01 16.14 16.27
C ASN A 85 8.87 17.15 16.41
N VAL A 86 9.00 18.34 15.83
CA VAL A 86 7.92 19.35 15.85
C VAL A 86 6.81 18.94 14.89
N ILE A 87 7.17 18.55 13.66
CA ILE A 87 6.20 18.17 12.62
C ILE A 87 5.34 16.96 13.05
N CYS A 88 5.93 15.91 13.63
CA CYS A 88 5.12 14.81 14.20
C CYS A 88 4.34 15.27 15.44
N GLY A 89 4.95 16.12 16.30
CA GLY A 89 4.34 16.62 17.53
C GLY A 89 3.08 17.46 17.31
N ASP A 90 3.03 18.26 16.24
CA ASP A 90 1.87 19.08 15.85
C ASP A 90 0.63 18.22 15.48
N VAL A 91 0.86 16.99 15.00
CA VAL A 91 -0.19 15.98 14.75
C VAL A 91 -0.34 14.95 15.89
N GLY A 92 0.36 15.15 17.01
CA GLY A 92 0.27 14.33 18.21
C GLY A 92 1.05 13.00 18.16
N MET A 93 1.93 12.83 17.17
CA MET A 93 2.78 11.65 16.99
C MET A 93 4.24 11.94 17.40
N MET A 94 5.03 10.89 17.59
CA MET A 94 6.47 10.94 17.80
C MET A 94 7.23 10.64 16.49
N CYS A 95 8.39 11.27 16.30
CA CYS A 95 9.23 10.96 15.14
C CYS A 95 10.05 9.68 15.35
N VAL A 96 10.09 8.80 14.34
CA VAL A 96 10.79 7.51 14.39
C VAL A 96 12.12 7.56 13.62
N THR A 97 13.21 7.25 14.33
CA THR A 97 14.54 7.14 13.73
C THR A 97 14.76 5.79 13.03
N ASN A 98 15.43 5.80 11.87
CA ASN A 98 15.82 4.62 11.07
C ASN A 98 14.73 3.92 10.23
N GLY A 99 13.57 4.56 9.97
CA GLY A 99 12.83 4.31 8.73
C GLY A 99 11.34 4.05 8.84
N CYS A 100 10.65 4.40 7.75
CA CYS A 100 9.26 4.11 7.42
C CYS A 100 9.25 3.58 5.97
N ASP A 101 8.81 2.34 5.74
CA ASP A 101 8.65 1.66 4.44
C ASP A 101 9.77 1.81 3.41
N LYS A 102 9.70 2.88 2.60
CA LYS A 102 10.60 3.17 1.48
C LYS A 102 11.65 4.23 1.82
N GLY A 103 11.51 4.89 2.97
CA GLY A 103 12.28 6.06 3.39
C GLY A 103 12.98 5.88 4.73
N GLY A 104 13.78 6.89 5.07
CA GLY A 104 14.42 7.00 6.37
C GLY A 104 13.51 7.69 7.40
N THR A 105 14.12 8.43 8.31
CA THR A 105 13.44 9.28 9.30
C THR A 105 12.67 10.43 8.67
N TRP A 106 13.14 10.89 7.51
CA TRP A 106 12.36 11.73 6.61
C TRP A 106 12.84 11.60 5.16
N THR A 107 12.00 12.09 4.25
CA THR A 107 12.34 12.35 2.84
C THR A 107 12.04 13.82 2.53
N ALA A 108 12.98 14.51 1.87
CA ALA A 108 12.86 15.92 1.51
C ALA A 108 12.84 16.13 -0.01
N TYR A 109 12.07 17.12 -0.47
CA TYR A 109 11.73 17.33 -1.89
C TYR A 109 11.85 18.82 -2.26
N GLY A 110 12.28 19.11 -3.50
CA GLY A 110 12.46 20.49 -3.98
C GLY A 110 11.16 21.23 -4.30
N PHE A 111 10.08 20.50 -4.56
CA PHE A 111 8.77 21.04 -4.96
C PHE A 111 7.62 20.10 -4.55
N GLU A 112 6.41 20.66 -4.46
CA GLU A 112 5.21 19.99 -3.92
C GLU A 112 4.88 18.68 -4.63
N GLN A 113 4.78 18.70 -5.96
CA GLN A 113 4.40 17.52 -6.76
C GLN A 113 5.40 16.36 -6.59
N ALA A 114 6.70 16.64 -6.41
CA ALA A 114 7.70 15.61 -6.12
C ALA A 114 7.45 14.93 -4.77
N CYS A 115 6.97 15.68 -3.79
CA CYS A 115 6.59 15.15 -2.48
C CYS A 115 5.31 14.30 -2.54
N LEU A 116 4.28 14.80 -3.25
CA LEU A 116 2.97 14.14 -3.37
C LEU A 116 3.07 12.81 -4.14
N ASP A 117 3.84 12.77 -5.23
CA ASP A 117 4.05 11.57 -6.06
C ASP A 117 5.20 10.66 -5.53
N ASP A 118 5.89 11.06 -4.46
CA ASP A 118 7.13 10.47 -3.94
C ASP A 118 8.23 10.24 -5.00
N VAL A 119 8.44 11.23 -5.87
CA VAL A 119 9.46 11.18 -6.94
C VAL A 119 10.64 12.11 -6.67
N ALA A 120 11.85 11.59 -6.87
CA ALA A 120 13.12 12.32 -6.69
C ALA A 120 13.35 12.94 -5.29
N GLY A 121 12.72 12.37 -4.25
CA GLY A 121 12.97 12.72 -2.86
C GLY A 121 14.36 12.29 -2.37
N ALA A 122 14.89 13.03 -1.38
CA ALA A 122 16.12 12.72 -0.67
C ALA A 122 15.81 12.18 0.73
N ALA A 123 15.87 10.85 0.90
CA ALA A 123 15.64 10.17 2.17
C ALA A 123 16.91 10.10 3.04
N THR A 124 16.76 10.18 4.36
CA THR A 124 17.88 10.03 5.32
C THR A 124 17.49 9.33 6.61
N SER A 125 18.39 8.52 7.16
CA SER A 125 18.25 7.86 8.48
C SER A 125 18.85 8.69 9.64
N GLN A 126 19.04 9.99 9.43
CA GLN A 126 19.54 10.91 10.45
C GLN A 126 18.53 11.11 11.61
N PRO A 127 18.99 11.56 12.80
CA PRO A 127 18.10 11.86 13.91
C PRO A 127 17.00 12.87 13.54
N CYS A 128 15.82 12.74 14.15
CA CYS A 128 14.65 13.57 13.90
C CYS A 128 14.89 15.09 13.97
N THR A 129 15.88 15.52 14.78
CA THR A 129 16.31 16.93 14.94
C THR A 129 17.12 17.48 13.77
N VAL A 130 17.46 16.67 12.77
CA VAL A 130 18.23 17.12 11.59
C VAL A 130 17.27 17.62 10.54
N VAL A 131 17.38 18.91 10.23
CA VAL A 131 16.63 19.60 9.18
C VAL A 131 17.26 19.33 7.81
N PRO A 132 16.48 19.26 6.70
CA PRO A 132 17.02 19.16 5.35
C PRO A 132 17.95 20.33 4.96
N GLY A 133 18.84 20.08 3.99
CA GLY A 133 19.73 21.12 3.46
C GLY A 133 19.03 22.18 2.60
N PRO A 134 19.73 23.25 2.19
CA PRO A 134 19.19 24.21 1.24
C PRO A 134 18.90 23.56 -0.11
N GLY A 135 17.74 23.87 -0.70
CA GLY A 135 17.27 23.30 -1.98
C GLY A 135 16.06 22.37 -1.84
N TYR A 136 15.65 22.05 -0.60
CA TYR A 136 14.37 21.39 -0.31
C TYR A 136 13.36 22.39 0.23
N SER A 137 12.11 22.25 -0.20
CA SER A 137 10.97 23.11 0.19
C SER A 137 9.85 22.32 0.87
N TYR A 138 9.85 20.99 0.72
CA TYR A 138 8.85 20.09 1.29
C TYR A 138 9.54 18.91 1.98
N ILE A 139 8.91 18.39 3.03
CA ILE A 139 9.37 17.22 3.80
C ILE A 139 8.21 16.29 4.11
N ARG A 140 8.50 14.99 4.22
CA ARG A 140 7.64 13.98 4.84
C ARG A 140 8.41 13.33 5.97
N CYS A 141 7.84 13.34 7.17
CA CYS A 141 8.46 12.80 8.38
C CYS A 141 7.91 11.40 8.71
N CYS A 142 8.78 10.53 9.22
CA CYS A 142 8.42 9.21 9.73
C CYS A 142 7.83 9.36 11.15
N CYS A 143 6.51 9.20 11.31
CA CYS A 143 5.79 9.48 12.55
C CYS A 143 4.94 8.28 13.02
N GLN A 144 4.76 8.17 14.35
CA GLN A 144 3.93 7.16 15.06
C GLN A 144 3.50 7.67 16.44
#